data_AF-A0A0C2VR16-F1
#
_entry.id   AF-A0A0C2VR16-F1
#
_cell.length_a   1.000
_cell.length_b   1.000
_cell.length_c   1.000
_cell.angle_alpha   90.00
_cell.angle_beta   90.00
_cell.angle_gamma   90.00
#
_symmetry.space_group_name_H-M   'P 1'
#
loop_
_entity.id
_entity.type
_entity.pdbx_description
1 polymer ?
#
loop_
_entity_poly.entity_id
_entity_poly.type
_entity_poly.pdbx_seq_one_letter_code
_entity_poly.pdbx_strand_id
1 'polypeptide(L)'
;MLMPIMAALAVAVDVHPFAVMVPAAVAASCAFMLPVATPPNAVVFGSGYLKMIDMVRAGIWMNIAATIALVAFVILLLPLVFGIDLTSFPDALR
;
A
#
# COMPACT_ATOMS: atom_id res chain seq x y z
N MET A 1 0.78 11.80 2.46
CA MET A 1 1.63 12.45 3.49
C MET A 1 2.90 11.66 3.81
N LEU A 2 2.88 10.33 3.83
CA LEU A 2 4.07 9.51 4.12
C LEU A 2 5.13 9.49 3.00
N MET A 3 4.78 9.93 1.78
CA MET A 3 5.64 9.78 0.60
C MET A 3 7.02 10.45 0.72
N PRO A 4 7.18 11.67 1.26
CA PRO A 4 8.51 12.25 1.49
C PRO A 4 9.36 11.45 2.50
N ILE A 5 8.71 10.87 3.51
CA ILE A 5 9.38 10.03 4.51
C ILE A 5 9.88 8.74 3.86
N MET A 6 9.08 8.12 2.99
CA MET A 6 9.48 6.91 2.26
C MET A 6 10.64 7.20 1.29
N ALA A 7 10.65 8.37 0.64
CA ALA A 7 11.77 8.78 -0.21
C ALA A 7 13.06 8.95 0.59
N ALA A 8 13.01 9.63 1.75
CA ALA A 8 14.17 9.77 2.63
C ALA A 8 14.66 8.42 3.18
N LEU A 9 13.73 7.50 3.50
CA LEU A 9 14.05 6.14 3.93
C LEU A 9 14.77 5.35 2.83
N ALA A 10 14.35 5.48 1.57
CA ALA A 10 15.00 4.82 0.45
C ALA A 10 16.47 5.22 0.32
N VAL A 11 16.77 6.52 0.47
CA VAL A 11 18.14 7.04 0.47
C VAL A 11 18.93 6.49 1.67
N ALA A 12 18.33 6.43 2.85
CA ALA A 12 19.00 5.96 4.06
C ALA A 12 19.34 4.45 4.04
N VAL A 13 18.54 3.64 3.34
CA VAL A 13 18.70 2.18 3.24
C VAL A 13 19.35 1.77 1.90
N ASP A 14 19.71 2.74 1.05
CA ASP A 14 20.37 2.54 -0.26
C ASP A 14 19.57 1.63 -1.23
N VAL A 15 18.24 1.74 -1.19
CA VAL A 15 17.32 0.99 -2.06
C VAL A 15 16.61 1.92 -3.04
N HIS A 16 16.18 1.40 -4.18
CA HIS A 16 15.47 2.20 -5.16
C HIS A 16 14.21 2.85 -4.54
N PRO A 17 13.97 4.17 -4.69
CA PRO A 17 12.82 4.85 -4.07
C PRO A 17 11.47 4.18 -4.35
N PHE A 18 11.29 3.69 -5.58
CA PHE A 18 10.08 2.95 -5.97
C PHE A 18 9.83 1.67 -5.17
N ALA A 19 10.87 1.03 -4.62
CA ALA A 19 10.74 -0.18 -3.81
C ALA A 19 9.93 0.07 -2.53
N VAL A 20 9.94 1.29 -1.98
CA VAL A 20 9.21 1.65 -0.75
C VAL A 20 8.04 2.61 -1.02
N MET A 21 8.18 3.53 -1.99
CA MET A 21 7.16 4.53 -2.27
C MET A 21 5.92 3.94 -2.96
N VAL A 22 6.11 3.02 -3.92
CA VAL A 22 5.00 2.38 -4.64
C VAL A 22 4.14 1.52 -3.71
N PRO A 23 4.69 0.54 -2.95
CA PRO A 23 3.88 -0.22 -2.02
C PRO A 23 3.21 0.67 -0.97
N ALA A 24 3.88 1.71 -0.47
CA ALA A 24 3.27 2.63 0.50
C ALA A 24 2.07 3.40 -0.08
N ALA A 25 2.17 3.86 -1.33
CA ALA A 25 1.06 4.57 -1.99
C ALA A 25 -0.15 3.65 -2.22
N VAL A 26 0.08 2.44 -2.72
CA VAL A 26 -1.01 1.49 -3.00
C VAL A 26 -1.62 0.96 -1.70
N ALA A 27 -0.80 0.63 -0.70
CA ALA A 27 -1.28 0.17 0.60
C ALA A 27 -2.13 1.23 1.32
N ALA A 28 -1.80 2.52 1.15
CA ALA A 28 -2.60 3.61 1.71
C ALA A 28 -4.03 3.67 1.14
N SER A 29 -4.25 3.16 -0.09
CA SER A 29 -5.58 3.03 -0.68
C SER A 29 -6.35 1.78 -0.19
N CYS A 30 -5.66 0.79 0.38
CA CYS A 30 -6.24 -0.47 0.83
C CYS A 30 -6.77 -0.40 2.28
N ALA A 31 -7.64 0.56 2.58
CA ALA A 31 -8.20 0.73 3.93
C ALA A 31 -9.62 0.14 4.05
N PHE A 32 -9.72 -1.15 4.38
CA PHE A 32 -11.00 -1.90 4.33
C PHE A 32 -11.68 -2.17 5.69
N MET A 33 -11.01 -1.89 6.82
CA MET A 33 -11.51 -2.32 8.15
C MET A 33 -12.49 -1.33 8.81
N LEU A 34 -12.33 -0.03 8.59
CA LEU A 34 -13.06 1.01 9.31
C LEU A 34 -13.94 1.84 8.37
N PRO A 35 -15.13 2.28 8.83
CA PRO A 35 -16.04 3.09 8.02
C PRO A 35 -15.49 4.48 7.73
N VAL A 36 -14.75 5.07 8.67
CA VAL A 36 -14.20 6.44 8.52
C VAL A 36 -13.03 6.53 7.54
N ALA A 37 -12.48 5.39 7.13
CA ALA A 37 -11.26 5.35 6.33
C ALA A 37 -11.46 5.87 4.90
N THR A 38 -12.63 5.62 4.29
CA THR A 38 -12.95 6.05 2.93
C THR A 38 -14.45 6.36 2.79
N PRO A 39 -14.85 7.32 1.91
CA PRO A 39 -16.27 7.63 1.69
C PRO A 39 -17.14 6.43 1.31
N PRO A 40 -16.71 5.48 0.46
CA PRO A 40 -17.52 4.30 0.13
C PRO A 40 -17.85 3.43 1.35
N ASN A 41 -16.87 3.18 2.23
CA ASN A 41 -17.09 2.39 3.45
C ASN A 41 -18.07 3.09 4.40
N ALA A 42 -18.00 4.41 4.51
CA ALA A 42 -18.94 5.20 5.30
C ALA A 42 -20.37 5.15 4.77
N VAL A 43 -20.56 5.20 3.44
CA VAL A 43 -21.88 5.13 2.79
C VAL A 43 -22.56 3.79 3.09
N VAL A 44 -21.83 2.67 2.95
CA VAL A 44 -22.40 1.34 3.22
C VAL A 44 -22.68 1.15 4.71
N PHE A 45 -21.81 1.64 5.60
CA PHE A 45 -22.05 1.61 7.05
C PHE A 45 -23.27 2.45 7.46
N GLY A 46 -23.50 3.59 6.80
CA GLY A 46 -24.65 4.46 7.02
C GLY A 46 -26.01 3.85 6.65
N SER A 47 -26.03 2.67 6.00
CA SER A 47 -27.26 1.94 5.68
C SER A 47 -27.96 1.33 6.90
N GLY A 48 -27.28 1.22 8.05
CA GLY A 48 -27.83 0.64 9.27
C GLY A 48 -27.86 -0.90 9.30
N TYR A 49 -27.49 -1.58 8.20
CA TYR A 49 -27.49 -3.05 8.12
C TYR A 49 -26.19 -3.70 8.62
N LEU A 50 -25.12 -2.94 8.80
CA LEU A 50 -23.80 -3.45 9.17
C LEU A 50 -23.39 -2.97 10.56
N LYS A 51 -22.83 -3.87 11.36
CA LYS A 51 -22.14 -3.50 12.60
C LYS A 51 -20.66 -3.26 12.31
N MET A 52 -20.01 -2.48 13.17
CA MET A 52 -18.57 -2.20 13.05
C MET A 52 -17.74 -3.50 13.03
N ILE A 53 -18.15 -4.51 13.81
CA ILE A 53 -17.46 -5.81 13.88
C ILE A 53 -17.50 -6.56 12.54
N ASP A 54 -18.58 -6.42 11.76
CA ASP A 54 -18.74 -7.10 10.47
C ASP A 54 -17.74 -6.54 9.45
N MET A 55 -17.59 -5.21 9.44
CA MET A 55 -16.61 -4.51 8.61
C MET A 55 -15.17 -4.85 9.00
N VAL A 56 -14.86 -4.88 10.30
CA VAL A 56 -13.52 -5.24 10.78
C VAL A 56 -13.17 -6.66 10.37
N ARG A 57 -14.09 -7.62 10.55
CA ARG A 57 -13.84 -9.03 10.22
C ARG A 57 -13.61 -9.24 8.73
N ALA A 58 -14.42 -8.62 7.87
CA ALA A 58 -14.22 -8.66 6.42
C ALA A 58 -12.94 -7.93 6.01
N GLY A 59 -12.67 -6.76 6.60
CA GLY A 59 -11.51 -5.93 6.31
C GLY A 59 -10.18 -6.59 6.66
N ILE A 60 -10.08 -7.39 7.72
CA ILE A 60 -8.88 -8.17 8.04
C ILE A 60 -8.48 -9.07 6.87
N TRP A 61 -9.43 -9.88 6.38
CA TRP A 61 -9.17 -10.80 5.27
C TRP A 61 -8.79 -10.05 3.99
N MET A 62 -9.46 -8.94 3.72
CA MET A 62 -9.21 -8.13 2.54
C MET A 62 -7.85 -7.43 2.60
N ASN A 63 -7.43 -6.93 3.78
CA ASN A 63 -6.11 -6.35 3.98
C ASN A 63 -4.99 -7.38 3.81
N ILE A 64 -5.18 -8.61 4.32
CA ILE A 64 -4.19 -9.70 4.15
C ILE A 64 -4.04 -10.06 2.66
N ALA A 65 -5.16 -10.26 1.96
CA ALA A 65 -5.15 -10.57 0.53
C ALA A 65 -4.49 -9.44 -0.28
N ALA A 66 -4.83 -8.17 0.02
CA ALA A 66 -4.23 -7.01 -0.62
C ALA A 66 -2.73 -6.91 -0.36
N THR A 67 -2.28 -7.18 0.87
CA THR A 67 -0.86 -7.18 1.23
C THR A 67 -0.09 -8.23 0.45
N ILE A 68 -0.59 -9.46 0.36
CA ILE A 68 0.05 -10.54 -0.39
C ILE A 68 0.13 -10.19 -1.89
N ALA A 69 -0.97 -9.71 -2.46
CA ALA A 69 -1.01 -9.30 -3.87
C ALA A 69 -0.03 -8.14 -4.16
N LEU A 70 0.05 -7.18 -3.25
CA LEU A 70 0.94 -6.03 -3.36
C LEU A 70 2.42 -6.42 -3.26
N VAL A 71 2.79 -7.31 -2.33
CA VAL A 71 4.15 -7.86 -2.24
C VAL A 71 4.52 -8.60 -3.52
N ALA A 72 3.64 -9.46 -4.03
CA ALA A 72 3.86 -10.17 -5.28
C ALA A 72 4.03 -9.20 -6.47
N PHE A 73 3.20 -8.15 -6.54
CA PHE A 73 3.29 -7.13 -7.57
C PHE A 73 4.62 -6.37 -7.54
N VAL A 74 5.07 -5.95 -6.36
CA VAL A 74 6.32 -5.18 -6.21
C VAL A 74 7.55 -6.03 -6.52
N ILE A 75 7.56 -7.31 -6.13
CA ILE A 75 8.74 -8.18 -6.38
C ILE A 75 8.78 -8.67 -7.83
N LEU A 76 7.62 -8.99 -8.43
CA LEU A 76 7.58 -9.64 -9.75
C LEU A 76 7.33 -8.65 -10.89
N LEU A 77 6.33 -7.78 -10.74
CA LEU A 77 5.84 -6.96 -11.86
C LEU A 77 6.57 -5.63 -11.96
N LEU A 78 6.82 -4.97 -10.83
CA LEU A 78 7.47 -3.65 -10.80
C LEU A 78 8.87 -3.64 -11.46
N PRO A 79 9.82 -4.53 -11.09
CA PRO A 79 11.14 -4.53 -11.73
C PRO A 79 11.05 -5.00 -13.19
N LEU A 80 10.12 -5.89 -13.51
CA LEU A 80 9.91 -6.40 -14.87
C LEU A 80 9.39 -5.33 -15.84
N VAL A 81 8.42 -4.53 -15.40
CA VAL A 81 7.79 -3.49 -16.24
C VAL A 81 8.69 -2.27 -16.42
N PHE A 82 9.39 -1.86 -15.36
CA PHE A 82 10.23 -0.67 -15.38
C PHE A 82 11.71 -0.95 -15.69
N GLY A 83 12.12 -2.22 -15.74
CA GLY A 83 13.52 -2.60 -15.99
C GLY A 83 14.49 -2.10 -14.92
N ILE A 84 14.03 -1.97 -13.68
CA ILE A 84 14.79 -1.38 -12.57
C ILE A 84 15.26 -2.45 -11.59
N ASP A 85 16.45 -2.24 -11.02
CA ASP A 85 16.90 -2.96 -9.85
C ASP A 85 16.35 -2.28 -8.60
N LEU A 86 15.60 -3.02 -7.79
CA LEU A 86 15.03 -2.51 -6.54
C LEU A 86 16.03 -2.54 -5.38
N THR A 87 17.11 -3.30 -5.52
CA THR A 87 18.08 -3.58 -4.45
C THR A 87 19.21 -2.56 -4.36
N SER A 88 19.36 -1.69 -5.37
CA SER A 88 20.38 -0.65 -5.41
C SER A 88 19.76 0.72 -5.66
N PHE A 89 20.28 1.75 -4.98
CA PHE A 89 19.92 3.12 -5.27
C PHE A 89 20.50 3.55 -6.64
N PRO A 90 19.70 4.11 -7.57
CA PRO A 90 20.20 4.53 -8.87
C PRO A 90 21.10 5.78 -8.76
N ASP A 91 22.31 5.71 -9.34
CA ASP A 91 23.31 6.79 -9.29
C ASP A 91 22.81 8.12 -9.90
N ALA A 92 21.85 8.06 -10.82
CA ALA A 92 21.26 9.25 -11.45
C ALA A 92 20.35 10.09 -10.53
N LEU A 93 19.92 9.53 -9.40
CA LEU A 93 19.04 10.19 -8.41
C LEU A 93 19.76 10.51 -7.09
N ARG A 94 21.06 10.19 -7.00
CA ARG A 94 21.90 10.46 -5.84
C ARG A 94 22.32 11.93 -5.81
#